data_AF-A0A7I4E291-F1
#
_entry.id   AF-A0A7I4E291-F1
#
_cell.length_a   1.000
_cell.length_b   1.000
_cell.length_c   1.000
_cell.angle_alpha   90.00
_cell.angle_beta   90.00
_cell.angle_gamma   90.00
#
_symmetry.space_group_name_H-M   'P 1'
#
loop_
_entity.id
_entity.type
_entity.pdbx_description
1 polymer ?
#
loop_
_entity_poly.entity_id
_entity_poly.type
_entity_poly.pdbx_seq_one_letter_code
_entity_poly.pdbx_strand_id
1 'polypeptide(L)'
;MEGVPVALKVARDLGMRLIPGVEISAKFASTSQLQRGEEENVHILAYFSCCGPAHPEELEACLNKIREGRYTRAKRMVQKLKALNKPVKWESVLDIAGDGVAPCRPHVARALLEAGHVDTIGEAFTRFLRDSGPAYVAGAEQPAEEVVRLIHRTGGIAVLAHPWSLKNPSPLIDRLKDAGLDGMEVYRSGGKDPAWVTCAGNLLKVGGSDYHASGAVEETDVGGIALPAGTMLQFLTTAQPIWISALRVILEEFAQSDLETVLSASLSWKGDITIRKLEKEVLLILSPLLDGEEERALVQNEALRLGLSHSIVREQGFDCCAVSRQL
;
A
#
# COMPACT_ATOMS: atom_id res chain seq x y z
N MET A 1 4.88 -1.86 -4.34
CA MET A 1 5.28 -2.42 -3.02
C MET A 1 6.77 -2.76 -2.98
N GLU A 2 7.65 -1.89 -3.50
CA GLU A 2 9.05 -2.28 -3.75
C GLU A 2 9.91 -2.45 -2.50
N GLY A 3 9.61 -1.70 -1.44
CA GLY A 3 10.30 -1.83 -0.15
C GLY A 3 9.88 -3.04 0.68
N VAL A 4 8.77 -3.71 0.33
CA VAL A 4 8.20 -4.81 1.12
C VAL A 4 9.15 -6.00 1.28
N PRO A 5 9.80 -6.53 0.21
CA PRO A 5 10.72 -7.65 0.36
C PRO A 5 11.89 -7.38 1.32
N VAL A 6 12.49 -6.19 1.26
CA VAL A 6 13.58 -5.80 2.16
C VAL A 6 13.06 -5.66 3.59
N ALA A 7 11.90 -5.03 3.78
CA ALA A 7 11.28 -4.87 5.09
C ALA A 7 10.92 -6.22 5.75
N LEU A 8 10.37 -7.17 4.97
CA LEU A 8 10.05 -8.52 5.45
C LEU A 8 11.30 -9.26 5.92
N LYS A 9 12.38 -9.18 5.15
CA LYS A 9 13.67 -9.78 5.51
C LYS A 9 14.19 -9.19 6.83
N VAL A 10 14.23 -7.87 6.95
CA VAL A 10 14.73 -7.20 8.17
C VAL A 10 13.84 -7.50 9.38
N ALA A 11 12.52 -7.48 9.19
CA ALA A 11 11.57 -7.84 10.25
C ALA A 11 11.82 -9.27 10.75
N ARG A 12 12.02 -10.21 9.84
CA ARG A 12 12.38 -11.60 10.14
C ARG A 12 13.69 -11.70 10.94
N ASP A 13 14.75 -11.03 10.48
CA ASP A 13 16.05 -11.03 11.17
C ASP A 13 15.97 -10.46 12.59
N LEU A 14 15.02 -9.55 12.84
CA LEU A 14 14.76 -8.93 14.14
C LEU A 14 13.70 -9.66 14.99
N GLY A 15 13.14 -10.77 14.52
CA GLY A 15 12.05 -11.48 15.21
C GLY A 15 10.75 -10.66 15.28
N MET A 16 10.57 -9.70 14.38
CA MET A 16 9.37 -8.87 14.26
C MET A 16 8.42 -9.44 13.22
N ARG A 17 7.13 -9.36 13.49
CA ARG A 17 6.09 -9.63 12.49
C ARG A 17 5.82 -8.38 11.68
N LEU A 18 5.75 -8.53 10.36
CA LEU A 18 5.41 -7.47 9.43
C LEU A 18 4.17 -7.88 8.63
N ILE A 19 3.19 -6.99 8.53
CA ILE A 19 2.09 -7.12 7.58
C ILE A 19 2.45 -6.30 6.34
N PRO A 20 2.65 -6.93 5.16
CA PRO A 20 2.84 -6.21 3.93
C PRO A 20 1.70 -5.24 3.65
N GLY A 21 2.05 -4.02 3.23
CA GLY A 21 1.05 -3.07 2.80
C GLY A 21 1.57 -1.99 1.88
N VAL A 22 0.63 -1.22 1.34
CA VAL A 22 0.88 -0.05 0.52
C VAL A 22 -0.24 0.96 0.73
N GLU A 23 0.12 2.23 0.79
CA GLU A 23 -0.85 3.32 0.71
C GLU A 23 -1.09 3.68 -0.76
N ILE A 24 -2.35 3.63 -1.18
CA ILE A 24 -2.76 3.88 -2.57
C ILE A 24 -3.47 5.23 -2.64
N SER A 25 -2.88 6.17 -3.39
CA SER A 25 -3.54 7.44 -3.68
C SER A 25 -4.72 7.25 -4.62
N ALA A 26 -5.87 7.76 -4.20
CA ALA A 26 -7.14 7.72 -4.91
C ALA A 26 -7.77 9.11 -4.93
N LYS A 27 -8.89 9.23 -5.65
CA LYS A 27 -9.68 10.45 -5.67
C LYS A 27 -11.14 10.20 -5.34
N PHE A 28 -11.79 11.20 -4.79
CA PHE A 28 -13.22 11.22 -4.58
C PHE A 28 -13.83 12.47 -5.21
N ALA A 29 -14.78 12.25 -6.12
CA ALA A 29 -15.59 13.33 -6.66
C ALA A 29 -16.83 13.51 -5.77
N SER A 30 -16.93 14.67 -5.13
CA SER A 30 -18.11 15.04 -4.35
C SER A 30 -19.33 15.15 -5.26
N THR A 31 -20.40 14.44 -4.91
CA THR A 31 -21.70 14.53 -5.61
C THR A 31 -22.60 15.62 -5.03
N SER A 32 -22.16 16.32 -3.98
CA SER A 32 -22.93 17.39 -3.36
C SER A 32 -23.10 18.57 -4.32
N GLN A 33 -24.29 19.19 -4.32
CA GLN A 33 -24.58 20.35 -5.18
C GLN A 33 -23.67 21.55 -4.88
N LEU A 34 -23.14 21.64 -3.66
CA LEU A 34 -22.25 22.71 -3.20
C LEU A 34 -20.77 22.51 -3.60
N GLN A 35 -20.35 21.28 -3.91
CA GLN A 35 -18.96 20.93 -4.26
C GLN A 35 -18.86 20.15 -5.57
N ARG A 36 -19.85 20.31 -6.46
CA ARG A 36 -19.95 19.57 -7.71
C ARG A 36 -18.73 19.86 -8.59
N GLY A 37 -17.88 18.86 -8.79
CA GLY A 37 -16.66 18.98 -9.59
C GLY A 37 -15.38 19.18 -8.80
N GLU A 38 -15.44 19.26 -7.46
CA GLU A 38 -14.25 19.21 -6.61
C GLU A 38 -13.84 17.75 -6.38
N GLU A 39 -12.63 17.42 -6.84
CA GLU A 39 -11.98 16.14 -6.55
C GLU A 39 -11.09 16.30 -5.30
N GLU A 40 -11.32 15.43 -4.31
CA GLU A 40 -10.51 15.34 -3.11
C GLU A 40 -9.56 14.13 -3.20
N ASN A 41 -8.32 14.31 -2.73
CA ASN A 41 -7.37 13.21 -2.61
C ASN A 41 -7.75 12.34 -1.40
N VAL A 42 -7.83 11.04 -1.62
CA VAL A 42 -8.15 10.03 -0.60
C VAL A 42 -7.05 9.00 -0.62
N HIS A 43 -6.63 8.50 0.53
CA HIS A 43 -5.63 7.45 0.61
C HIS A 43 -6.26 6.19 1.22
N ILE A 44 -6.06 5.06 0.54
CA ILE A 44 -6.53 3.75 0.99
C ILE A 44 -5.31 2.88 1.26
N LEU A 45 -5.17 2.41 2.50
CA LEU A 45 -4.17 1.42 2.87
C LEU A 45 -4.66 0.05 2.40
N ALA A 46 -3.78 -0.66 1.69
CA ALA A 46 -3.96 -2.03 1.29
C ALA A 46 -3.02 -2.91 2.10
N TYR A 47 -3.56 -3.91 2.80
CA TYR A 47 -2.77 -4.87 3.57
C TYR A 47 -2.93 -6.29 3.04
N PHE A 48 -1.82 -6.96 2.80
CA PHE A 48 -1.77 -8.31 2.23
C PHE A 48 -1.16 -9.30 3.21
N SER A 49 -1.37 -10.58 2.95
CA SER A 49 -0.62 -11.64 3.62
C SER A 49 0.88 -11.55 3.27
N CYS A 50 1.74 -12.28 3.99
CA CYS A 50 3.16 -12.36 3.61
C CYS A 50 3.39 -13.00 2.22
N CYS A 51 2.41 -13.77 1.74
CA CYS A 51 2.40 -14.32 0.38
C CYS A 51 2.12 -13.24 -0.69
N GLY A 52 1.76 -12.02 -0.30
CA GLY A 52 1.47 -10.93 -1.22
C GLY A 52 0.06 -11.01 -1.83
N PRO A 53 -0.22 -10.21 -2.88
CA PRO A 53 -1.50 -10.19 -3.57
C PRO A 53 -1.69 -11.40 -4.49
N ALA A 54 -2.95 -11.82 -4.69
CA ALA A 54 -3.32 -12.91 -5.60
C ALA A 54 -3.14 -12.56 -7.08
N HIS A 55 -3.35 -11.29 -7.45
CA HIS A 55 -3.19 -10.77 -8.81
C HIS A 55 -2.20 -9.59 -8.80
N PRO A 56 -0.90 -9.86 -8.59
CA PRO A 56 0.12 -8.83 -8.40
C PRO A 56 0.24 -7.86 -9.58
N GLU A 57 -0.01 -8.33 -10.80
CA GLU A 57 0.03 -7.55 -12.03
C GLU A 57 -1.07 -6.48 -12.09
N GLU A 58 -2.30 -6.78 -11.62
CA GLU A 58 -3.38 -5.78 -11.53
C GLU A 58 -3.01 -4.66 -10.56
N LEU A 59 -2.52 -5.03 -9.37
CA LEU A 59 -2.08 -4.08 -8.36
C LEU A 59 -0.91 -3.23 -8.88
N GLU A 60 0.11 -3.87 -9.46
CA GLU A 60 1.29 -3.18 -9.96
C GLU A 60 0.96 -2.28 -11.16
N ALA A 61 0.01 -2.66 -12.02
CA ALA A 61 -0.49 -1.80 -13.08
C ALA A 61 -1.16 -0.52 -12.53
N CYS A 62 -1.95 -0.63 -11.46
CA CYS A 62 -2.51 0.51 -10.75
C CYS A 62 -1.39 1.40 -10.17
N LEU A 63 -0.46 0.80 -9.41
CA LEU A 63 0.63 1.53 -8.77
C LEU A 63 1.55 2.22 -9.79
N ASN A 64 1.83 1.57 -10.93
CA ASN A 64 2.60 2.16 -12.03
C ASN A 64 1.91 3.38 -12.63
N LYS A 65 0.61 3.31 -12.90
CA LYS A 65 -0.16 4.47 -13.39
C LYS A 65 -0.07 5.65 -12.42
N ILE A 66 -0.15 5.40 -11.11
CA ILE A 66 0.02 6.43 -10.09
C ILE A 66 1.44 7.01 -10.14
N ARG A 67 2.48 6.17 -10.22
CA ARG A 67 3.88 6.61 -10.32
C ARG A 67 4.11 7.49 -11.55
N GLU A 68 3.69 7.04 -12.73
CA GLU A 68 3.79 7.80 -13.99
C GLU A 68 3.03 9.13 -13.94
N GLY A 69 1.84 9.10 -13.34
CA GLY A 69 1.03 10.29 -13.07
C GLY A 69 1.79 11.29 -12.19
N ARG A 70 2.45 10.84 -11.13
CA ARG A 70 3.28 11.67 -10.23
C ARG A 70 4.45 12.32 -10.97
N TYR A 71 5.16 11.59 -11.83
CA TYR A 71 6.22 12.17 -12.68
C TYR A 71 5.68 13.26 -13.60
N THR A 72 4.59 12.98 -14.31
CA THR A 72 3.96 13.94 -15.23
C THR A 72 3.50 15.19 -14.49
N ARG A 73 2.86 15.00 -13.33
CA ARG A 73 2.37 16.07 -12.45
C ARG A 73 3.54 16.94 -11.96
N ALA A 74 4.60 16.34 -11.44
CA ALA A 74 5.76 17.06 -10.93
C ALA A 74 6.45 17.90 -12.01
N LYS A 75 6.65 17.35 -13.23
CA LYS A 75 7.17 18.11 -14.37
C LYS A 75 6.31 19.34 -14.69
N ARG A 76 4.99 19.18 -14.70
CA ARG A 76 4.05 20.29 -14.94
C ARG A 76 4.09 21.34 -13.81
N MET A 77 4.22 20.92 -12.55
CA MET A 77 4.40 21.85 -11.43
C MET A 77 5.68 22.68 -11.61
N VAL A 78 6.81 22.05 -11.96
CA VAL A 78 8.07 22.73 -12.25
C VAL A 78 7.93 23.73 -13.40
N GLN A 79 7.23 23.36 -14.48
CA GLN A 79 6.94 24.27 -15.59
C GLN A 79 6.11 25.49 -15.15
N LYS A 80 5.07 25.28 -14.33
CA LYS A 80 4.27 26.38 -13.78
C LYS A 80 5.11 27.30 -12.90
N LEU A 81 5.96 26.74 -12.03
CA LEU A 81 6.87 27.51 -11.18
C LEU A 81 7.86 28.35 -12.01
N LYS A 82 8.38 27.81 -13.11
CA LYS A 82 9.21 28.57 -14.06
C LYS A 82 8.45 29.76 -14.66
N ALA A 83 7.19 29.57 -15.08
CA ALA A 83 6.35 30.63 -15.60
C ALA A 83 6.02 31.72 -14.56
N LEU A 84 6.07 31.37 -13.27
CA LEU A 84 5.89 32.29 -12.14
C LEU A 84 7.20 32.99 -11.70
N ASN A 85 8.28 32.90 -12.51
CA ASN A 85 9.62 33.40 -12.16
C ASN A 85 10.22 32.77 -10.89
N LYS A 86 9.86 31.51 -10.61
CA LYS A 86 10.38 30.71 -9.49
C LYS A 86 10.98 29.39 -10.01
N PRO A 87 12.01 29.45 -10.87
CA PRO A 87 12.53 28.25 -11.53
C PRO A 87 13.12 27.27 -10.50
N VAL A 88 12.73 26.01 -10.64
CA VAL A 88 13.28 24.86 -9.91
C VAL A 88 13.84 23.90 -10.95
N LYS A 89 15.03 23.35 -10.71
CA LYS A 89 15.62 22.34 -11.61
C LYS A 89 14.88 21.01 -11.45
N TRP A 90 14.59 20.35 -12.56
CA TRP A 90 13.92 19.05 -12.53
C TRP A 90 14.79 18.00 -11.83
N GLU A 91 16.09 18.06 -12.07
CA GLU A 91 17.10 17.17 -11.49
C GLU A 91 17.09 17.28 -9.96
N SER A 92 17.04 18.50 -9.41
CA SER A 92 16.93 18.69 -7.95
C SER A 92 15.68 18.07 -7.35
N VAL A 93 14.54 18.08 -8.06
CA VAL A 93 13.32 17.41 -7.60
C VAL A 93 13.50 15.89 -7.56
N LEU A 94 14.21 15.32 -8.53
CA LEU A 94 14.51 13.89 -8.57
C LEU A 94 15.53 13.49 -7.49
N ASP A 95 16.59 14.29 -7.32
CA ASP A 95 17.61 14.05 -6.31
C ASP A 95 17.00 14.04 -4.89
N ILE A 96 16.08 14.99 -4.62
CA ILE A 96 15.34 15.05 -3.35
C ILE A 96 14.40 13.86 -3.19
N ALA A 97 13.74 13.42 -4.27
CA ALA A 97 12.83 12.26 -4.21
C ALA A 97 13.60 10.97 -3.89
N GLY A 98 14.81 10.84 -4.43
CA GLY A 98 15.65 9.65 -4.32
C GLY A 98 15.41 8.64 -5.45
N ASP A 99 16.36 7.72 -5.59
CA ASP A 99 16.37 6.73 -6.66
C ASP A 99 15.14 5.82 -6.60
N GLY A 100 14.46 5.68 -7.75
CA GLY A 100 13.24 4.86 -7.88
C GLY A 100 11.97 5.47 -7.28
N VAL A 101 12.05 6.64 -6.64
CA VAL A 101 10.90 7.27 -5.97
C VAL A 101 10.19 8.25 -6.90
N ALA A 102 8.89 8.04 -7.12
CA ALA A 102 8.09 8.96 -7.92
C ALA A 102 7.90 10.30 -7.18
N PRO A 103 8.23 11.45 -7.81
CA PRO A 103 8.25 12.73 -7.12
C PRO A 103 6.85 13.20 -6.71
N CYS A 104 6.71 13.67 -5.47
CA CYS A 104 5.46 14.17 -4.91
C CYS A 104 5.54 15.69 -4.64
N ARG A 105 4.42 16.29 -4.21
CA ARG A 105 4.37 17.74 -3.87
C ARG A 105 5.41 18.14 -2.81
N PRO A 106 5.61 17.38 -1.71
CA PRO A 106 6.70 17.64 -0.76
C PRO A 106 8.10 17.77 -1.41
N HIS A 107 8.45 16.93 -2.38
CA HIS A 107 9.76 17.03 -3.06
C HIS A 107 9.88 18.34 -3.85
N VAL A 108 8.81 18.79 -4.51
CA VAL A 108 8.79 20.09 -5.21
C VAL A 108 8.83 21.25 -4.21
N ALA A 109 8.16 21.13 -3.07
CA ALA A 109 8.21 22.13 -1.99
C ALA A 109 9.63 22.27 -1.42
N ARG A 110 10.32 21.14 -1.22
CA ARG A 110 11.71 21.12 -0.77
C ARG A 110 12.65 21.71 -1.82
N ALA A 111 12.44 21.40 -3.09
CA ALA A 111 13.23 21.99 -4.17
C ALA A 111 13.02 23.51 -4.30
N LEU A 112 11.82 24.03 -3.99
CA LEU A 112 11.57 25.48 -3.89
C LEU A 112 12.33 26.12 -2.73
N LEU A 113 12.36 25.45 -1.57
CA LEU A 113 13.11 25.89 -0.40
C LEU A 113 14.61 25.92 -0.68
N GLU A 114 15.17 24.85 -1.25
CA GLU A 114 16.60 24.74 -1.57
C GLU A 114 17.03 25.71 -2.68
N ALA A 115 16.12 26.07 -3.59
CA ALA A 115 16.34 27.10 -4.60
C ALA A 115 16.21 28.54 -4.06
N GLY A 116 15.89 28.73 -2.77
CA GLY A 116 15.75 30.05 -2.13
C GLY A 116 14.49 30.83 -2.54
N HIS A 117 13.45 30.15 -3.02
CA HIS A 117 12.21 30.79 -3.46
C HIS A 117 11.19 31.01 -2.35
N VAL A 118 11.35 30.31 -1.23
CA VAL A 118 10.56 30.33 0.00
C VAL A 118 11.47 30.08 1.20
N ASP A 119 11.03 30.43 2.40
CA ASP A 119 11.78 30.25 3.65
C ASP A 119 11.38 28.96 4.39
N THR A 120 10.20 28.39 4.08
CA THR A 120 9.73 27.14 4.69
C THR A 120 8.93 26.26 3.71
N ILE A 121 8.83 24.96 4.02
CA ILE A 121 7.95 24.02 3.29
C ILE A 121 6.48 24.47 3.37
N GLY A 122 6.03 24.93 4.55
CA GLY A 122 4.67 25.43 4.75
C GLY A 122 4.34 26.64 3.87
N GLU A 123 5.33 27.53 3.65
CA GLU A 123 5.20 28.63 2.71
C GLU A 123 5.07 28.15 1.26
N ALA A 124 5.87 27.16 0.82
CA ALA A 124 5.74 26.58 -0.52
C ALA A 124 4.33 26.07 -0.80
N PHE A 125 3.72 25.35 0.15
CA PHE A 125 2.34 24.90 0.04
C PHE A 125 1.37 26.08 0.02
N THR A 126 1.45 26.97 1.01
CA THR A 126 0.54 28.10 1.13
C THR A 126 0.53 28.98 -0.11
N ARG A 127 1.69 29.30 -0.68
CA ARG A 127 1.83 30.24 -1.81
C ARG A 127 1.65 29.57 -3.17
N PHE A 128 2.12 28.33 -3.35
CA PHE A 128 2.25 27.75 -4.69
C PHE A 128 1.55 26.39 -4.87
N LEU A 129 1.73 25.48 -3.91
CA LEU A 129 1.46 24.04 -4.12
C LEU A 129 0.17 23.51 -3.46
N ARG A 130 -0.54 24.34 -2.67
CA ARG A 130 -1.85 24.01 -2.10
C ARG A 130 -2.85 23.64 -3.20
N ASP A 131 -3.92 22.96 -2.83
CA ASP A 131 -5.01 22.68 -3.77
C ASP A 131 -5.50 23.97 -4.42
N SER A 132 -5.67 23.93 -5.75
CA SER A 132 -6.01 25.10 -6.58
C SER A 132 -4.99 26.26 -6.53
N GLY A 133 -3.79 26.03 -5.99
CA GLY A 133 -2.68 26.98 -5.99
C GLY A 133 -2.11 27.24 -7.39
N PRO A 134 -1.32 28.30 -7.58
CA PRO A 134 -0.87 28.74 -8.90
C PRO A 134 0.06 27.73 -9.59
N ALA A 135 0.83 26.95 -8.83
CA ALA A 135 1.66 25.88 -9.34
C ALA A 135 1.03 24.49 -9.19
N TYR A 136 -0.16 24.39 -8.60
CA TYR A 136 -0.85 23.12 -8.39
C TYR A 136 -1.24 22.48 -9.72
N VAL A 137 -1.08 21.16 -9.78
CA VAL A 137 -1.55 20.32 -10.87
C VAL A 137 -2.32 19.19 -10.21
N ALA A 138 -3.57 18.97 -10.63
CA ALA A 138 -4.37 17.85 -10.18
C ALA A 138 -3.74 16.53 -10.69
N GLY A 139 -3.83 15.48 -9.88
CA GLY A 139 -3.44 14.14 -10.31
C GLY A 139 -4.52 13.49 -11.18
N ALA A 140 -4.24 12.25 -11.60
CA ALA A 140 -5.16 11.43 -12.40
C ALA A 140 -5.43 10.09 -11.69
N GLU A 141 -5.52 10.15 -10.36
CA GLU A 141 -5.74 8.99 -9.51
C GLU A 141 -7.09 8.31 -9.82
N GLN A 142 -7.21 7.03 -9.48
CA GLN A 142 -8.45 6.26 -9.68
C GLN A 142 -9.50 6.63 -8.62
N PRO A 143 -10.81 6.45 -8.91
CA PRO A 143 -11.85 6.60 -7.91
C PRO A 143 -11.59 5.71 -6.69
N ALA A 144 -11.80 6.25 -5.49
CA ALA A 144 -11.49 5.54 -4.24
C ALA A 144 -12.24 4.20 -4.10
N GLU A 145 -13.47 4.10 -4.61
CA GLU A 145 -14.22 2.83 -4.61
C GLU A 145 -13.61 1.79 -5.56
N GLU A 146 -13.02 2.21 -6.68
CA GLU A 146 -12.31 1.29 -7.57
C GLU A 146 -11.02 0.79 -6.92
N VAL A 147 -10.35 1.64 -6.14
CA VAL A 147 -9.18 1.24 -5.36
C VAL A 147 -9.57 0.22 -4.29
N VAL A 148 -10.65 0.45 -3.53
CA VAL A 148 -11.17 -0.54 -2.58
C VAL A 148 -11.46 -1.87 -3.28
N ARG A 149 -12.22 -1.85 -4.38
CA ARG A 149 -12.53 -3.07 -5.15
C ARG A 149 -11.28 -3.77 -5.69
N LEU A 150 -10.28 -3.02 -6.15
CA LEU A 150 -9.00 -3.57 -6.60
C LEU A 150 -8.28 -4.29 -5.46
N ILE A 151 -8.24 -3.70 -4.26
CA ILE A 151 -7.61 -4.31 -3.09
C ILE A 151 -8.27 -5.65 -2.76
N HIS A 152 -9.61 -5.72 -2.73
CA HIS A 152 -10.30 -6.98 -2.49
C HIS A 152 -10.04 -8.04 -3.56
N ARG A 153 -10.12 -7.67 -4.85
CA ARG A 153 -9.84 -8.62 -5.95
C ARG A 153 -8.40 -9.13 -5.93
N THR A 154 -7.46 -8.31 -5.45
CA THR A 154 -6.06 -8.69 -5.28
C THR A 154 -5.77 -9.36 -3.95
N GLY A 155 -6.78 -9.64 -3.12
CA GLY A 155 -6.65 -10.42 -1.89
C GLY A 155 -6.15 -9.64 -0.67
N GLY A 156 -6.35 -8.32 -0.64
CA GLY A 156 -5.98 -7.45 0.46
C GLY A 156 -7.16 -6.96 1.30
N ILE A 157 -6.85 -6.44 2.48
CA ILE A 157 -7.75 -5.62 3.31
C ILE A 157 -7.63 -4.16 2.88
N ALA A 158 -8.76 -3.47 2.74
CA ALA A 158 -8.85 -2.05 2.43
C ALA A 158 -9.19 -1.21 3.67
N VAL A 159 -8.33 -0.24 4.00
CA VAL A 159 -8.51 0.67 5.15
C VAL A 159 -8.42 2.11 4.69
N LEU A 160 -9.36 2.97 5.11
CA LEU A 160 -9.29 4.41 4.86
C LEU A 160 -8.23 5.04 5.78
N ALA A 161 -7.19 5.63 5.17
CA ALA A 161 -6.11 6.31 5.89
C ALA A 161 -6.54 7.70 6.36
N HIS A 162 -6.06 8.10 7.53
CA HIS A 162 -6.10 9.46 8.09
C HIS A 162 -7.33 10.31 7.69
N PRO A 163 -8.57 9.86 7.95
CA PRO A 163 -9.78 10.50 7.43
C PRO A 163 -9.98 11.94 7.90
N TRP A 164 -9.27 12.37 8.95
CA TRP A 164 -9.22 13.76 9.42
C TRP A 164 -8.54 14.73 8.45
N SER A 165 -7.82 14.24 7.43
CA SER A 165 -7.29 15.10 6.36
C SER A 165 -8.32 15.48 5.30
N LEU A 166 -9.52 14.88 5.36
CA LEU A 166 -10.57 15.07 4.36
C LEU A 166 -11.43 16.29 4.68
N LYS A 167 -11.84 17.01 3.64
CA LYS A 167 -12.74 18.18 3.68
C LYS A 167 -14.16 17.75 4.01
N ASN A 168 -14.64 16.64 3.43
CA ASN A 168 -15.99 16.13 3.66
C ASN A 168 -16.02 14.59 3.75
N PRO A 169 -15.67 14.02 4.92
CA PRO A 169 -15.46 12.59 5.09
C PRO A 169 -16.75 11.76 5.03
N SER A 170 -17.89 12.29 5.47
CA SER A 170 -19.11 11.48 5.69
C SER A 170 -19.63 10.79 4.42
N PRO A 171 -19.88 11.52 3.29
CA PRO A 171 -20.39 10.89 2.07
C PRO A 171 -19.38 9.95 1.41
N LEU A 172 -18.08 10.22 1.59
CA LEU A 172 -17.02 9.34 1.12
C LEU A 172 -17.04 8.02 1.89
N ILE A 173 -17.05 8.08 3.22
CA ILE A 173 -17.03 6.89 4.10
C ILE A 173 -18.21 5.97 3.77
N ASP A 174 -19.40 6.51 3.57
CA ASP A 174 -20.58 5.70 3.22
C ASP A 174 -20.40 5.00 1.86
N ARG A 175 -19.91 5.70 0.83
CA ARG A 175 -19.61 5.10 -0.47
C ARG A 175 -18.50 4.06 -0.42
N LEU A 176 -17.49 4.26 0.42
CA LEU A 176 -16.42 3.28 0.61
C LEU A 176 -16.92 2.03 1.34
N LYS A 177 -17.81 2.18 2.34
CA LYS A 177 -18.50 1.04 2.97
C LYS A 177 -19.29 0.24 1.94
N ASP A 178 -20.06 0.91 1.08
CA ASP A 178 -20.80 0.26 -0.01
C ASP A 178 -19.86 -0.45 -1.02
N ALA A 179 -18.64 0.06 -1.20
CA ALA A 179 -17.63 -0.54 -2.05
C ALA A 179 -16.88 -1.71 -1.41
N GLY A 180 -17.07 -1.97 -0.10
CA GLY A 180 -16.49 -3.09 0.63
C GLY A 180 -15.42 -2.73 1.67
N LEU A 181 -15.19 -1.45 1.98
CA LEU A 181 -14.15 -1.02 2.93
C LEU A 181 -14.17 -1.85 4.23
N ASP A 182 -13.01 -2.38 4.65
CA ASP A 182 -12.89 -3.23 5.83
C ASP A 182 -12.62 -2.43 7.11
N GLY A 183 -11.88 -1.32 6.98
CA GLY A 183 -11.37 -0.57 8.11
C GLY A 183 -11.20 0.92 7.88
N MET A 184 -10.94 1.62 8.97
CA MET A 184 -10.62 3.04 8.96
C MET A 184 -9.65 3.36 10.09
N GLU A 185 -8.71 4.27 9.82
CA GLU A 185 -7.89 4.82 10.87
C GLU A 185 -8.72 5.71 11.81
N VAL A 186 -8.63 5.41 13.10
CA VAL A 186 -9.30 6.18 14.18
C VAL A 186 -8.36 6.54 15.32
N TYR A 187 -7.19 5.89 15.41
CA TYR A 187 -6.15 6.19 16.39
C TYR A 187 -5.08 7.07 15.75
N ARG A 188 -4.80 8.21 16.36
CA ARG A 188 -3.79 9.19 15.91
C ARG A 188 -3.01 9.75 17.09
N SER A 189 -2.01 10.57 16.80
CA SER A 189 -1.30 11.32 17.83
C SER A 189 -2.29 12.19 18.61
N GLY A 190 -2.32 12.01 19.93
CA GLY A 190 -3.33 12.57 20.83
C GLY A 190 -4.46 11.59 21.23
N GLY A 191 -4.46 10.36 20.70
CA GLY A 191 -5.35 9.28 21.12
C GLY A 191 -6.48 8.95 20.13
N LYS A 192 -7.58 8.41 20.67
CA LYS A 192 -8.77 7.99 19.94
C LYS A 192 -9.77 9.14 19.90
N ASP A 193 -10.13 9.62 18.72
CA ASP A 193 -11.18 10.63 18.56
C ASP A 193 -12.56 9.95 18.41
N PRO A 194 -13.50 10.17 19.36
CA PRO A 194 -14.82 9.53 19.36
C PRO A 194 -15.65 9.75 18.10
N ALA A 195 -15.44 10.87 17.37
CA ALA A 195 -16.18 11.15 16.15
C ALA A 195 -15.86 10.10 15.07
N TRP A 196 -14.58 9.80 14.85
CA TRP A 196 -14.14 8.79 13.87
C TRP A 196 -14.57 7.38 14.25
N VAL A 197 -14.69 7.11 15.54
CA VAL A 197 -15.14 5.80 16.04
C VAL A 197 -16.60 5.58 15.72
N THR A 198 -17.43 6.61 15.89
CA THR A 198 -18.82 6.60 15.47
C THR A 198 -18.94 6.47 13.95
N CYS A 199 -18.16 7.24 13.19
CA CYS A 199 -18.16 7.16 11.72
C CYS A 199 -17.73 5.78 11.21
N ALA A 200 -16.74 5.14 11.85
CA ALA A 200 -16.30 3.79 11.51
C ALA A 200 -17.42 2.76 11.65
N GLY A 201 -18.29 2.89 12.66
CA GLY A 201 -19.35 1.91 12.93
C GLY A 201 -18.76 0.51 13.14
N ASN A 202 -19.11 -0.44 12.28
CA ASN A 202 -18.63 -1.83 12.35
C ASN A 202 -17.28 -2.07 11.68
N LEU A 203 -16.70 -1.06 11.01
CA LEU A 203 -15.39 -1.17 10.40
C LEU A 203 -14.31 -1.46 11.44
N LEU A 204 -13.23 -2.13 10.99
CA LEU A 204 -11.99 -2.24 11.74
C LEU A 204 -11.49 -0.85 12.12
N LYS A 205 -11.05 -0.72 13.37
CA LYS A 205 -10.55 0.52 13.95
C LYS A 205 -9.07 0.37 14.16
N VAL A 206 -8.29 0.98 13.27
CA VAL A 206 -6.83 0.86 13.25
C VAL A 206 -6.19 2.24 13.37
N GLY A 207 -4.87 2.30 13.35
CA GLY A 207 -4.11 3.54 13.29
C GLY A 207 -2.63 3.27 13.10
N GLY A 208 -1.94 4.22 12.50
CA GLY A 208 -0.50 4.23 12.29
C GLY A 208 0.07 5.61 12.59
N SER A 209 1.39 5.66 12.79
CA SER A 209 2.08 6.92 13.09
C SER A 209 2.22 7.85 11.87
N ASP A 210 1.99 7.32 10.67
CA ASP A 210 2.18 8.03 9.40
C ASP A 210 3.58 8.67 9.30
N TYR A 211 4.60 7.91 9.73
CA TYR A 211 5.97 8.39 9.88
C TYR A 211 6.70 8.49 8.54
N HIS A 212 7.34 9.63 8.30
CA HIS A 212 8.03 10.02 7.08
C HIS A 212 9.47 10.50 7.30
N ALA A 213 9.98 10.48 8.54
CA ALA A 213 11.29 11.03 8.91
C ALA A 213 11.51 12.47 8.41
N SER A 214 10.44 13.27 8.40
CA SER A 214 10.45 14.64 7.90
C SER A 214 11.24 15.62 8.78
N GLY A 215 11.44 15.27 10.05
CA GLY A 215 12.03 16.14 11.07
C GLY A 215 11.09 17.24 11.55
N ALA A 216 9.80 17.19 11.19
CA ALA A 216 8.79 18.10 11.69
C ALA A 216 8.50 17.81 13.16
N VAL A 217 8.31 18.87 13.97
CA VAL A 217 8.09 18.75 15.42
C VAL A 217 6.78 18.03 15.76
N GLU A 218 5.80 18.05 14.85
CA GLU A 218 4.48 17.43 15.04
C GLU A 218 4.38 16.01 14.44
N GLU A 219 5.46 15.51 13.81
CA GLU A 219 5.50 14.15 13.28
C GLU A 219 5.53 13.12 14.42
N THR A 220 4.75 12.05 14.27
CA THR A 220 4.68 11.02 15.30
C THR A 220 5.65 9.90 14.98
N ASP A 221 6.54 9.59 15.93
CA ASP A 221 7.51 8.50 15.77
C ASP A 221 6.83 7.14 15.58
N VAL A 222 7.58 6.22 14.96
CA VAL A 222 7.19 4.82 14.81
C VAL A 222 6.85 4.23 16.18
N GLY A 223 5.67 3.61 16.30
CA GLY A 223 5.17 3.05 17.56
C GLY A 223 4.57 4.08 18.52
N GLY A 224 4.54 5.37 18.17
CA GLY A 224 3.96 6.44 18.99
C GLY A 224 2.43 6.42 19.09
N ILE A 225 1.75 5.57 18.31
CA ILE A 225 0.30 5.38 18.35
C ILE A 225 -0.06 4.18 19.19
N ALA A 226 -0.68 4.43 20.35
CA ALA A 226 -1.17 3.37 21.21
C ALA A 226 -2.46 2.75 20.64
N LEU A 227 -2.40 1.47 20.26
CA LEU A 227 -3.55 0.67 19.86
C LEU A 227 -4.01 -0.21 21.03
N PRO A 228 -5.33 -0.42 21.22
CA PRO A 228 -5.83 -1.42 22.15
C PRO A 228 -5.28 -2.82 21.84
N ALA A 229 -5.03 -3.61 22.88
CA ALA A 229 -4.47 -4.96 22.73
C ALA A 229 -5.27 -5.86 21.76
N GLY A 230 -6.60 -5.70 21.74
CA GLY A 230 -7.49 -6.47 20.86
C GLY A 230 -7.51 -6.01 19.40
N THR A 231 -6.95 -4.85 19.05
CA THR A 231 -6.99 -4.32 17.67
C THR A 231 -6.29 -5.26 16.70
N MET A 232 -5.13 -5.81 17.08
CA MET A 232 -4.40 -6.73 16.22
C MET A 232 -5.17 -8.04 16.01
N LEU A 233 -5.81 -8.57 17.07
CA LEU A 233 -6.64 -9.77 16.96
C LEU A 233 -7.83 -9.53 16.02
N GLN A 234 -8.54 -8.41 16.18
CA GLN A 234 -9.66 -8.04 15.31
C GLN A 234 -9.21 -7.90 13.84
N PHE A 235 -8.08 -7.22 13.63
CA PHE A 235 -7.49 -7.09 12.31
C PHE A 235 -7.25 -8.47 11.68
N LEU A 236 -6.57 -9.37 12.39
CA LEU A 236 -6.28 -10.71 11.90
C LEU A 236 -7.55 -11.53 11.67
N THR A 237 -8.57 -11.44 12.53
CA THR A 237 -9.85 -12.14 12.34
C THR A 237 -10.55 -11.70 11.05
N THR A 238 -10.50 -10.42 10.71
CA THR A 238 -11.04 -9.92 9.43
C THR A 238 -10.14 -10.30 8.25
N ALA A 239 -8.83 -10.26 8.43
CA ALA A 239 -7.85 -10.47 7.37
C ALA A 239 -7.74 -11.93 6.94
N GLN A 240 -7.81 -12.85 7.91
CA GLN A 240 -7.57 -14.27 7.70
C GLN A 240 -8.41 -14.87 6.56
N PRO A 241 -9.75 -14.73 6.50
CA PRO A 241 -10.52 -15.31 5.39
C PRO A 241 -10.15 -14.71 4.01
N ILE A 242 -9.83 -13.41 3.96
CA ILE A 242 -9.42 -12.73 2.73
C ILE A 242 -8.05 -13.27 2.26
N TRP A 243 -7.09 -13.36 3.17
CA TRP A 243 -5.74 -13.85 2.89
C TRP A 243 -5.73 -15.34 2.54
N ILE A 244 -6.58 -16.15 3.19
CA ILE A 244 -6.78 -17.57 2.84
C ILE A 244 -7.34 -17.71 1.42
N SER A 245 -8.31 -16.88 1.05
CA SER A 245 -8.84 -16.86 -0.32
C SER A 245 -7.77 -16.48 -1.33
N ALA A 246 -6.95 -15.47 -1.02
CA ALA A 246 -5.84 -15.04 -1.88
C ALA A 246 -4.80 -16.15 -2.07
N LEU A 247 -4.45 -16.83 -0.99
CA LEU A 247 -3.50 -17.95 -1.01
C LEU A 247 -3.98 -19.11 -1.89
N ARG A 248 -5.28 -19.42 -1.86
CA ARG A 248 -5.87 -20.42 -2.76
C ARG A 248 -5.69 -20.05 -4.22
N VAL A 249 -5.95 -18.80 -4.58
CA VAL A 249 -5.77 -18.31 -5.95
C VAL A 249 -4.30 -18.44 -6.37
N ILE A 250 -3.35 -18.03 -5.52
CA ILE A 250 -1.91 -18.18 -5.79
C ILE A 250 -1.53 -19.64 -6.06
N LEU A 251 -2.04 -20.57 -5.25
CA LEU A 251 -1.77 -22.00 -5.42
C LEU A 251 -2.43 -22.56 -6.69
N GLU A 252 -3.66 -22.16 -6.99
CA GLU A 252 -4.38 -22.55 -8.20
C GLU A 252 -3.69 -22.04 -9.48
N GLU A 253 -3.26 -20.78 -9.50
CA GLU A 253 -2.50 -20.19 -10.58
C GLU A 253 -1.17 -20.91 -10.78
N PHE A 254 -0.43 -21.19 -9.70
CA PHE A 254 0.80 -21.98 -9.78
C PHE A 254 0.56 -23.39 -10.33
N ALA A 255 -0.55 -24.03 -9.95
CA ALA A 255 -0.91 -25.36 -10.44
C ALA A 255 -1.23 -25.36 -11.94
N GLN A 256 -1.92 -24.32 -12.43
CA GLN A 256 -2.49 -24.27 -13.79
C GLN A 256 -1.60 -23.57 -14.82
N SER A 257 -0.73 -22.65 -14.41
CA SER A 257 0.11 -21.87 -15.33
C SER A 257 1.08 -22.76 -16.10
N ASP A 258 1.41 -22.42 -17.34
CA ASP A 258 2.47 -23.16 -18.05
C ASP A 258 3.85 -22.93 -17.39
N LEU A 259 4.79 -23.86 -17.59
CA LEU A 259 6.09 -23.84 -16.90
C LEU A 259 6.96 -22.66 -17.32
N GLU A 260 6.87 -22.21 -18.57
CA GLU A 260 7.64 -21.05 -19.04
C GLU A 260 7.12 -19.73 -18.45
N THR A 261 5.81 -19.62 -18.21
CA THR A 261 5.15 -18.49 -17.54
C THR A 261 5.54 -18.45 -16.07
N VAL A 262 5.51 -19.58 -15.38
CA VAL A 262 5.97 -19.65 -13.98
C VAL A 262 7.44 -19.27 -13.87
N LEU A 263 8.28 -19.75 -14.79
CA LEU A 263 9.72 -19.47 -14.79
C LEU A 263 10.05 -18.02 -15.19
N SER A 264 9.26 -17.39 -16.06
CA SER A 264 9.42 -15.97 -16.40
C SER A 264 8.86 -15.05 -15.32
N ALA A 265 7.83 -15.48 -14.58
CA ALA A 265 7.29 -14.78 -13.43
C ALA A 265 8.25 -14.79 -12.22
N SER A 266 9.20 -15.74 -12.14
CA SER A 266 10.17 -15.89 -11.04
C SER A 266 11.00 -14.64 -10.69
N LEU A 267 11.11 -13.69 -11.61
CA LEU A 267 11.92 -12.48 -11.41
C LEU A 267 11.11 -11.28 -10.91
N SER A 268 9.78 -11.37 -10.83
CA SER A 268 8.90 -10.23 -10.54
C SER A 268 7.96 -10.40 -9.36
N TRP A 269 7.96 -11.53 -8.65
CA TRP A 269 7.11 -11.71 -7.47
C TRP A 269 7.69 -10.95 -6.27
N LYS A 270 7.28 -9.69 -6.14
CA LYS A 270 7.70 -8.73 -5.11
C LYS A 270 6.98 -9.05 -3.79
N GLY A 271 7.45 -10.08 -3.08
CA GLY A 271 6.94 -10.50 -1.77
C GLY A 271 7.83 -11.56 -1.13
N ASP A 272 7.29 -12.28 -0.15
CA ASP A 272 7.98 -13.35 0.57
C ASP A 272 7.74 -14.73 -0.07
N ILE A 273 7.29 -14.73 -1.33
CA ILE A 273 7.17 -15.90 -2.19
C ILE A 273 8.40 -15.98 -3.08
N THR A 274 8.97 -17.18 -3.22
CA THR A 274 10.07 -17.42 -4.16
C THR A 274 9.77 -18.62 -5.05
N ILE A 275 10.00 -18.48 -6.36
CA ILE A 275 9.94 -19.59 -7.31
C ILE A 275 11.36 -20.08 -7.60
N ARG A 276 11.62 -21.39 -7.49
CA ARG A 276 12.92 -22.02 -7.79
C ARG A 276 12.76 -23.16 -8.76
N LYS A 277 13.67 -23.25 -9.74
CA LYS A 277 13.82 -24.41 -10.61
C LYS A 277 14.89 -25.36 -10.04
N LEU A 278 14.53 -26.61 -9.80
CA LEU A 278 15.42 -27.68 -9.33
C LEU A 278 15.29 -28.89 -10.24
N GLU A 279 16.32 -29.20 -11.03
CA GLU A 279 16.31 -30.32 -11.99
C GLU A 279 15.04 -30.37 -12.87
N LYS A 280 14.13 -31.31 -12.58
CA LYS A 280 12.83 -31.53 -13.23
C LYS A 280 11.64 -31.03 -12.40
N GLU A 281 11.86 -30.13 -11.46
CA GLU A 281 10.83 -29.59 -10.57
C GLU A 281 10.88 -28.07 -10.50
N VAL A 282 9.71 -27.48 -10.26
CA VAL A 282 9.55 -26.08 -9.89
C VAL A 282 8.95 -26.04 -8.49
N LEU A 283 9.61 -25.30 -7.59
CA LEU A 283 9.16 -25.07 -6.22
C LEU A 283 8.61 -23.66 -6.07
N LEU A 284 7.43 -23.53 -5.48
CA LEU A 284 6.86 -22.31 -4.92
C LEU A 284 7.10 -22.33 -3.40
N ILE A 285 7.96 -21.44 -2.91
CA ILE A 285 8.27 -21.30 -1.49
C ILE A 285 7.43 -20.14 -0.93
N LEU A 286 6.64 -20.43 0.09
CA LEU A 286 5.79 -19.50 0.82
C LEU A 286 6.41 -19.25 2.19
N SER A 287 6.73 -17.98 2.48
CA SER A 287 7.41 -17.56 3.72
C SER A 287 6.68 -17.92 5.03
N PRO A 288 7.43 -18.07 6.14
CA PRO A 288 6.94 -18.46 7.46
C PRO A 288 6.12 -17.42 8.21
N LEU A 289 5.95 -16.19 7.71
CA LEU A 289 5.21 -15.16 8.45
C LEU A 289 3.72 -15.51 8.68
N LEU A 290 3.23 -16.57 8.03
CA LEU A 290 2.03 -17.33 8.39
C LEU A 290 2.41 -18.47 9.36
N ASP A 291 2.65 -18.11 10.63
CA ASP A 291 3.17 -19.04 11.64
C ASP A 291 2.11 -19.98 12.26
N GLY A 292 0.86 -19.93 11.80
CA GLY A 292 -0.22 -20.77 12.31
C GLY A 292 -0.19 -22.19 11.73
N GLU A 293 -0.45 -23.18 12.58
CA GLU A 293 -0.69 -24.56 12.12
C GLU A 293 -1.86 -24.62 11.12
N GLU A 294 -2.83 -23.73 11.25
CA GLU A 294 -4.00 -23.64 10.36
C GLU A 294 -3.61 -23.27 8.92
N GLU A 295 -2.76 -22.25 8.73
CA GLU A 295 -2.32 -21.86 7.39
C GLU A 295 -1.41 -22.91 6.76
N ARG A 296 -0.53 -23.55 7.53
CA ARG A 296 0.27 -24.67 7.03
C ARG A 296 -0.62 -25.84 6.59
N ALA A 297 -1.63 -26.17 7.40
CA ALA A 297 -2.61 -27.19 7.07
C ALA A 297 -3.42 -26.80 5.81
N LEU A 298 -3.79 -25.52 5.66
CA LEU A 298 -4.45 -25.03 4.45
C LEU A 298 -3.56 -25.21 3.21
N VAL A 299 -2.30 -24.75 3.25
CA VAL A 299 -1.38 -24.90 2.11
C VAL A 299 -1.23 -26.37 1.75
N GLN A 300 -1.03 -27.23 2.74
CA GLN A 300 -0.94 -28.68 2.54
C GLN A 300 -2.22 -29.24 1.88
N ASN A 301 -3.39 -28.91 2.42
CA ASN A 301 -4.67 -29.41 1.92
C ASN A 301 -4.96 -28.93 0.49
N GLU A 302 -4.68 -27.67 0.20
CA GLU A 302 -4.87 -27.10 -1.15
C GLU A 302 -3.85 -27.66 -2.14
N ALA A 303 -2.58 -27.80 -1.76
CA ALA A 303 -1.58 -28.46 -2.60
C ALA A 303 -2.00 -29.88 -2.96
N LEU A 304 -2.45 -30.67 -1.97
CA LEU A 304 -2.97 -32.02 -2.20
C LEU A 304 -4.18 -32.02 -3.14
N ARG A 305 -5.13 -31.09 -2.96
CA ARG A 305 -6.31 -30.94 -3.84
C ARG A 305 -5.91 -30.66 -5.28
N LEU A 306 -4.85 -29.90 -5.49
CA LEU A 306 -4.33 -29.51 -6.81
C LEU A 306 -3.37 -30.54 -7.41
N GLY A 307 -3.14 -31.68 -6.75
CA GLY A 307 -2.20 -32.70 -7.21
C GLY A 307 -0.73 -32.28 -7.13
N LEU A 308 -0.42 -31.29 -6.30
CA LEU A 308 0.93 -30.79 -6.06
C LEU A 308 1.55 -31.48 -4.84
N SER A 309 2.88 -31.56 -4.82
CA SER A 309 3.60 -32.04 -3.64
C SER A 309 3.79 -30.90 -2.64
N HIS A 310 3.69 -31.21 -1.35
CA HIS A 310 3.92 -30.26 -0.26
C HIS A 310 5.05 -30.75 0.64
N SER A 311 5.93 -29.82 1.02
CA SER A 311 7.02 -30.07 1.96
C SER A 311 7.27 -28.84 2.82
N ILE A 312 7.94 -29.03 3.95
CA ILE A 312 8.46 -27.94 4.76
C ILE A 312 9.95 -27.84 4.47
N VAL A 313 10.41 -26.66 4.06
CA VAL A 313 11.82 -26.38 3.79
C VAL A 313 12.33 -25.34 4.76
N ARG A 314 13.58 -25.49 5.22
CA ARG A 314 14.20 -24.50 6.10
C ARG A 314 14.93 -23.46 5.28
N GLU A 315 14.55 -22.20 5.45
CA GLU A 315 15.16 -21.06 4.76
C GLU A 315 15.53 -19.96 5.76
N GLN A 316 16.82 -19.59 5.76
CA GLN A 316 17.37 -18.53 6.63
C GLN A 316 17.03 -18.74 8.12
N GLY A 317 16.90 -20.00 8.56
CA GLY A 317 16.59 -20.35 9.95
C GLY A 317 15.10 -20.51 10.26
N PHE A 318 14.21 -20.35 9.29
CA PHE A 318 12.76 -20.49 9.48
C PHE A 318 12.17 -21.59 8.60
N ASP A 319 11.06 -22.17 9.05
CA ASP A 319 10.38 -23.23 8.33
C ASP A 319 9.33 -22.62 7.36
N CYS A 320 9.57 -22.76 6.06
CA CYS A 320 8.69 -22.30 4.98
C CYS A 320 7.86 -23.45 4.41
N CYS A 321 6.64 -23.15 3.95
CA CYS A 321 5.87 -24.10 3.14
C CYS A 321 6.41 -24.08 1.70
N ALA A 322 6.70 -25.26 1.15
CA ALA A 322 7.10 -25.41 -0.25
C ALA A 322 6.11 -26.31 -0.98
N VAL A 323 5.62 -25.85 -2.11
CA VAL A 323 4.75 -26.60 -3.02
C VAL A 323 5.52 -26.85 -4.31
N SER A 324 5.55 -28.10 -4.80
CA SER A 324 6.31 -28.46 -6.01
C SER A 324 5.46 -29.09 -7.12
N ARG A 325 5.89 -28.82 -8.36
CA ARG A 325 5.34 -29.36 -9.60
C ARG A 325 6.46 -29.89 -10.48
N GLN A 326 6.26 -31.04 -11.13
CA GLN A 326 7.23 -31.60 -12.08
C GLN A 326 7.17 -30.91 -13.45
N LEU A 327 8.33 -30.86 -14.13
CA LEU A 327 8.56 -30.37 -15.49
C LEU A 327 8.23 -31.42 -16.55
#